data_AF-A0A2G2A1G3-F1
#
_entry.id   AF-A0A2G2A1G3-F1
#
_cell.length_a   1.000
_cell.length_b   1.000
_cell.length_c   1.000
_cell.angle_alpha   90.00
_cell.angle_beta   90.00
_cell.angle_gamma   90.00
#
_symmetry.space_group_name_H-M   'P 1'
#
loop_
_entity.id
_entity.type
_entity.pdbx_description
1 polymer ?
#
loop_
_entity_poly.entity_id
_entity_poly.type
_entity_poly.pdbx_seq_one_letter_code
_entity_poly.pdbx_strand_id
1 'polypeptide(L)'
;YQPNRIVLHSDETIMPKRKPVWSSWVYAEDAGKQSDQIDLTYWMNSLQPWLRRDNFFVTLNTTRPIRDDLIWDEVTLRHPVYDLAALDAQRAAAAMNGANRTWFCGAWMKHGFHEDGLASAVDVVMAMNTAELAMAAE
;
A
#
# COMPACT_ATOMS: atom_id res chain seq x y z
N TYR A 1 5.52 -9.51 -5.30
CA TYR A 1 4.49 -9.12 -4.31
C TYR A 1 4.72 -9.87 -3.02
N GLN A 2 4.55 -9.20 -1.90
CA GLN A 2 4.70 -9.74 -0.55
C GLN A 2 3.37 -9.62 0.21
N PRO A 3 2.93 -10.66 0.95
CA PRO A 3 1.73 -10.56 1.78
C PRO A 3 2.00 -9.68 3.01
N ASN A 4 1.04 -8.81 3.33
CA ASN A 4 0.98 -8.06 4.56
C ASN A 4 -0.30 -8.43 5.31
N ARG A 5 -0.17 -9.00 6.50
CA ARG A 5 -1.31 -9.20 7.41
C ARG A 5 -1.58 -7.88 8.12
N ILE A 6 -2.82 -7.42 8.03
CA ILE A 6 -3.29 -6.14 8.57
C ILE A 6 -4.39 -6.46 9.58
N VAL A 7 -4.25 -5.94 10.79
CA VAL A 7 -5.23 -6.11 11.86
C VAL A 7 -5.71 -4.74 12.31
N LEU A 8 -7.03 -4.52 12.29
CA LEU A 8 -7.67 -3.38 12.94
C LEU A 8 -8.05 -3.79 14.36
N HIS A 9 -7.52 -3.10 15.37
CA HIS A 9 -7.75 -3.45 16.78
C HIS A 9 -7.72 -2.21 17.71
N SER A 10 -8.11 -2.41 18.97
CA SER A 10 -8.03 -1.39 20.03
C SER A 10 -7.03 -1.71 21.13
N ASP A 11 -6.18 -2.72 20.92
CA ASP A 11 -5.17 -3.13 21.90
C ASP A 11 -3.98 -2.17 22.01
N GLU A 12 -3.99 -1.29 23.02
CA GLU A 12 -2.90 -0.34 23.31
C GLU A 12 -1.55 -1.02 23.64
N THR A 13 -1.53 -2.31 23.97
CA THR A 13 -0.28 -3.02 24.32
C THR A 13 0.69 -3.16 23.15
N ILE A 14 0.20 -3.00 21.92
CA ILE A 14 0.99 -2.96 20.68
C ILE A 14 1.74 -1.63 20.53
N MET A 15 1.29 -0.56 21.18
CA MET A 15 1.94 0.73 21.11
C MET A 15 3.12 0.83 22.09
N PRO A 16 4.07 1.76 21.87
CA PRO A 16 5.15 2.02 22.81
C PRO A 16 4.62 2.41 24.18
N LYS A 17 5.26 1.90 25.25
CA LYS A 17 4.86 2.21 26.64
C LYS A 17 4.88 3.73 26.94
N ARG A 18 5.76 4.48 26.29
CA ARG A 18 5.87 5.94 26.44
C ARG A 18 4.84 6.65 25.54
N LYS A 19 3.65 6.95 26.07
CA LYS A 19 2.59 7.67 25.33
C LYS A 19 3.05 8.95 24.59
N PRO A 20 3.99 9.77 25.10
CA PRO A 20 4.46 10.94 24.36
C PRO A 20 5.17 10.66 23.03
N VAL A 21 5.61 9.42 22.75
CA VAL A 21 6.23 9.07 21.46
C VAL A 21 5.22 8.52 20.45
N TRP A 22 3.93 8.44 20.83
CA TRP A 22 2.90 7.99 19.92
C TRP A 22 2.79 8.97 18.76
N SER A 23 2.77 8.40 17.57
CA SER A 23 2.70 9.13 16.31
C SER A 23 1.63 8.48 15.44
N SER A 24 1.19 9.15 14.39
CA SER A 24 0.27 8.56 13.41
C SER A 24 0.80 7.26 12.82
N TRP A 25 2.13 7.10 12.75
CA TRP A 25 2.83 5.92 12.25
C TRP A 25 3.89 5.55 13.29
N VAL A 26 3.84 4.31 13.77
CA VAL A 26 4.78 3.82 14.78
C VAL A 26 5.40 2.52 14.27
N TYR A 27 6.70 2.59 14.03
CA TYR A 27 7.53 1.41 13.80
C TYR A 27 8.01 0.87 15.14
N ALA A 28 7.68 -0.38 15.43
CA ALA A 28 8.04 -1.02 16.69
C ALA A 28 8.28 -2.52 16.45
N GLU A 29 9.54 -2.92 16.45
CA GLU A 29 9.94 -4.32 16.30
C GLU A 29 10.52 -4.87 17.60
N ASP A 30 10.25 -6.16 17.86
CA ASP A 30 10.86 -6.85 18.98
C ASP A 30 12.37 -7.00 18.77
N ALA A 31 13.12 -6.89 19.87
CA ALA A 31 14.57 -7.03 19.84
C ALA A 31 14.96 -8.41 19.28
N GLY A 32 15.68 -8.41 18.15
CA GLY A 32 16.12 -9.64 17.47
C GLY A 32 15.17 -10.19 16.40
N LYS A 33 14.06 -9.50 16.08
CA LYS A 33 13.25 -9.85 14.90
C LYS A 33 14.12 -9.75 13.65
N GLN A 34 14.33 -10.90 12.99
CA GLN A 34 14.91 -10.98 11.65
C GLN A 34 13.80 -11.31 10.67
N SER A 35 13.17 -10.28 10.12
CA SER A 35 12.10 -10.41 9.15
C SER A 35 12.23 -9.32 8.10
N ASP A 36 11.97 -9.68 6.85
CA ASP A 36 11.86 -8.74 5.74
C ASP A 36 10.48 -8.04 5.73
N GLN A 37 9.64 -8.31 6.74
CA GLN A 37 8.33 -7.70 6.91
C GLN A 37 8.34 -6.65 8.02
N ILE A 38 8.04 -5.41 7.64
CA ILE A 38 7.98 -4.26 8.54
C ILE A 38 6.83 -4.45 9.55
N ASP A 39 7.13 -4.31 10.84
CA ASP A 39 6.15 -4.12 11.91
C ASP A 39 5.78 -2.63 12.04
N LEU A 40 4.56 -2.28 11.62
CA LEU A 40 4.11 -0.90 11.60
C LEU A 40 2.70 -0.82 12.18
N THR A 41 2.49 0.15 13.07
CA THR A 41 1.17 0.46 13.61
C THR A 41 0.75 1.87 13.22
N TYR A 42 -0.41 2.01 12.59
CA TYR A 42 -1.05 3.29 12.35
C TYR A 42 -1.98 3.61 13.50
N TRP A 43 -1.80 4.79 14.11
CA TRP A 43 -2.76 5.29 15.09
C TRP A 43 -3.81 6.14 14.38
N MET A 44 -4.96 5.51 14.11
CA MET A 44 -6.01 6.09 13.27
C MET A 44 -6.61 7.34 13.90
N ASN A 45 -6.72 7.44 15.22
CA ASN A 45 -7.25 8.65 15.87
C ASN A 45 -6.37 9.89 15.65
N SER A 46 -5.05 9.70 15.47
CA SER A 46 -4.14 10.79 15.11
C SER A 46 -4.33 11.23 13.66
N LEU A 47 -4.58 10.27 12.75
CA LEU A 47 -4.87 10.55 11.34
C LEU A 47 -6.29 11.06 11.08
N GLN A 48 -7.23 10.66 11.93
CA GLN A 48 -8.67 10.90 11.82
C GLN A 48 -9.20 11.41 13.16
N PRO A 49 -9.05 12.71 13.46
CA PRO A 49 -9.34 13.28 14.77
C PRO A 49 -10.80 13.14 15.22
N TRP A 50 -11.74 12.80 14.33
CA TRP A 50 -13.14 12.56 14.67
C TRP A 50 -13.37 11.23 15.42
N LEU A 51 -12.40 10.32 15.47
CA LEU A 51 -12.45 9.11 16.27
C LEU A 51 -12.17 9.43 17.75
N ARG A 52 -13.20 9.41 18.61
CA ARG A 52 -13.11 9.91 20.00
C ARG A 52 -13.37 8.89 21.12
N ARG A 53 -13.93 7.71 20.83
CA ARG A 53 -14.27 6.71 21.86
C ARG A 53 -13.09 5.78 22.11
N ASP A 54 -12.86 4.87 21.18
CA ASP A 54 -11.79 3.88 21.26
C ASP A 54 -10.54 4.38 20.55
N ASN A 55 -9.39 3.86 20.96
CA ASN A 55 -8.19 3.94 20.14
C ASN A 55 -8.29 2.89 19.04
N PHE A 56 -8.09 3.33 17.81
CA PHE A 56 -8.08 2.46 16.63
C PHE A 56 -6.66 2.39 16.09
N PHE A 57 -6.14 1.17 16.06
CA PHE A 57 -4.83 0.84 15.55
C PHE A 57 -4.98 -0.07 14.34
N VAL A 58 -4.22 0.23 13.29
CA VAL A 58 -4.04 -0.69 12.16
C VAL A 58 -2.60 -1.18 12.21
N THR A 59 -2.40 -2.44 12.56
CA THR A 59 -1.06 -3.01 12.72
C THR A 59 -0.75 -4.01 11.63
N LEU A 60 0.44 -3.88 11.05
CA LEU A 60 0.96 -4.69 9.96
C LEU A 60 2.02 -5.65 10.49
N ASN A 61 1.88 -6.93 10.14
CA ASN A 61 2.91 -7.97 10.28
C ASN A 61 3.55 -8.10 11.67
N THR A 62 2.83 -7.70 12.72
CA THR A 62 3.36 -7.83 14.08
C THR A 62 3.40 -9.29 14.50
N THR A 63 4.48 -9.64 15.21
CA THR A 63 4.65 -10.95 15.86
C THR A 63 4.16 -10.93 17.30
N ARG A 64 3.84 -9.75 17.83
CA ARG A 64 3.29 -9.58 19.18
C ARG A 64 1.82 -10.00 19.18
N PRO A 65 1.35 -10.74 20.20
CA PRO A 65 -0.04 -11.13 20.27
C PRO A 65 -0.94 -9.89 20.43
N ILE A 66 -2.00 -9.82 19.64
CA ILE A 66 -3.08 -8.85 19.80
C ILE A 66 -4.20 -9.58 20.53
N ARG A 67 -4.80 -8.95 21.54
CA ARG A 67 -5.94 -9.55 22.25
C ARG A 67 -7.14 -9.72 21.33
N ASP A 68 -7.59 -10.96 21.16
CA ASP A 68 -8.68 -11.33 20.23
C ASP A 68 -9.98 -10.57 20.50
N ASP A 69 -10.31 -10.26 21.76
CA ASP A 69 -11.51 -9.51 22.15
C ASP A 69 -11.47 -8.02 21.73
N LEU A 70 -10.31 -7.53 21.28
CA LEU A 70 -10.11 -6.18 20.81
C LEU A 70 -9.84 -6.08 19.30
N ILE A 71 -9.94 -7.19 18.58
CA ILE A 71 -9.79 -7.22 17.12
C ILE A 71 -11.15 -6.91 16.47
N TRP A 72 -11.15 -5.91 15.60
CA TRP A 72 -12.34 -5.50 14.84
C TRP A 72 -12.40 -6.18 13.47
N ASP A 73 -11.25 -6.28 12.80
CA ASP A 73 -11.14 -6.86 11.46
C ASP A 73 -9.71 -7.31 11.15
N GLU A 74 -9.58 -8.26 10.22
CA GLU A 74 -8.31 -8.73 9.71
C GLU A 74 -8.36 -8.94 8.20
N VAL A 75 -7.34 -8.45 7.51
CA VAL A 75 -7.19 -8.65 6.07
C VAL A 75 -5.74 -8.88 5.69
N THR A 76 -5.53 -9.72 4.67
CA THR A 76 -4.21 -9.85 4.05
C THR A 76 -4.23 -9.12 2.70
N LEU A 77 -3.44 -8.06 2.60
CA LEU A 77 -3.19 -7.37 1.33
C LEU A 77 -1.81 -7.75 0.80
N ARG A 78 -1.53 -7.43 -0.47
CA ARG A 78 -0.24 -7.73 -1.09
C ARG A 78 0.45 -6.45 -1.53
N HIS A 79 1.65 -6.21 -1.02
CA HIS A 79 2.47 -5.07 -1.40
C HIS A 79 3.36 -5.43 -2.60
N PRO A 80 3.45 -4.59 -3.65
CA PRO A 80 4.39 -4.80 -4.74
C PRO A 80 5.83 -4.79 -4.20
N VAL A 81 6.69 -5.61 -4.80
CA VAL A 81 8.12 -5.64 -4.49
C VAL A 81 8.81 -5.10 -5.73
N TYR A 82 9.55 -4.00 -5.58
CA TYR A 82 10.23 -3.31 -6.67
C TYR A 82 11.69 -3.75 -6.75
N ASP A 83 11.90 -4.94 -7.30
CA ASP A 83 13.21 -5.44 -7.67
C ASP A 83 13.55 -5.09 -9.13
N LEU A 84 14.75 -5.46 -9.57
CA LEU A 84 15.19 -5.20 -10.94
C LEU A 84 14.27 -5.83 -11.99
N ALA A 85 13.75 -7.04 -11.71
CA ALA A 85 12.84 -7.73 -12.62
C ALA A 85 11.50 -7.00 -12.73
N ALA A 86 10.98 -6.43 -11.64
CA ALA A 86 9.78 -5.61 -11.66
C ALA A 86 9.99 -4.34 -12.51
N LEU A 87 11.14 -3.68 -12.39
CA LEU A 87 11.47 -2.50 -13.20
C LEU A 87 11.64 -2.83 -14.69
N ASP A 88 12.23 -3.98 -15.03
CA ASP A 88 12.29 -4.48 -16.40
C ASP A 88 10.88 -4.76 -16.96
N ALA A 89 10.03 -5.41 -16.16
CA ALA A 89 8.66 -5.71 -16.54
C ALA A 89 7.83 -4.45 -16.78
N GLN A 90 8.03 -3.37 -16.00
CA GLN A 90 7.39 -2.08 -16.24
C GLN A 90 7.74 -1.51 -17.62
N ARG A 91 9.03 -1.53 -18.00
CA ARG A 91 9.48 -1.07 -19.32
C ARG A 91 8.85 -1.89 -20.44
N ALA A 92 8.83 -3.22 -20.29
CA ALA A 92 8.22 -4.11 -21.26
C ALA A 92 6.70 -3.85 -21.40
N ALA A 93 5.99 -3.69 -20.29
CA ALA A 93 4.56 -3.39 -20.28
C ALA A 93 4.26 -2.03 -20.95
N ALA A 94 5.08 -1.01 -20.67
CA ALA A 94 4.95 0.30 -21.29
C ALA A 94 5.16 0.26 -22.82
N ALA A 95 6.15 -0.51 -23.29
CA ALA A 95 6.41 -0.67 -24.71
C ALA A 95 5.32 -1.46 -25.46
N MET A 96 4.60 -2.34 -24.75
CA MET A 96 3.52 -3.16 -25.31
C MET A 96 2.16 -2.43 -25.36
N ASN A 97 1.99 -1.34 -24.60
CA ASN A 97 0.71 -0.62 -24.51
C ASN A 97 0.20 -0.17 -25.88
N GLY A 98 -1.06 -0.47 -26.18
CA GLY A 98 -1.71 -0.18 -27.46
C GLY A 98 -1.67 -1.34 -28.45
N ALA A 99 -0.82 -2.35 -28.24
CA ALA A 99 -0.84 -3.56 -29.06
C ALA A 99 -2.19 -4.28 -28.92
N ASN A 100 -2.74 -4.74 -30.05
CA ASN A 100 -4.02 -5.44 -30.11
C ASN A 100 -5.15 -4.73 -29.34
N ARG A 101 -5.19 -3.39 -29.41
CA ARG A 101 -6.20 -2.56 -28.72
C ARG A 101 -6.27 -2.81 -27.21
N THR A 102 -5.17 -3.25 -26.60
CA THR A 102 -5.07 -3.59 -25.18
C THR A 102 -4.12 -2.64 -24.48
N TRP A 103 -4.53 -2.17 -23.31
CA TRP A 103 -3.82 -1.15 -22.54
C TRP A 103 -3.81 -1.52 -21.05
N PHE A 104 -2.69 -1.23 -20.40
CA PHE A 104 -2.42 -1.54 -18.99
C PHE A 104 -2.06 -0.26 -18.24
N CYS A 105 -2.72 -0.04 -17.12
CA CYS A 105 -2.40 0.99 -16.13
C CYS A 105 -2.58 0.44 -14.71
N GLY A 106 -1.99 1.13 -13.73
CA GLY A 106 -2.08 0.77 -12.32
C GLY A 106 -0.85 1.25 -11.56
N ALA A 107 -0.95 1.28 -10.23
CA ALA A 107 0.13 1.78 -9.37
C ALA A 107 1.46 1.01 -9.59
N TRP A 108 1.37 -0.27 -9.95
CA TRP A 108 2.49 -1.14 -10.28
C TRP A 108 3.26 -0.74 -11.55
N MET A 109 2.73 0.17 -12.37
CA MET A 109 3.43 0.72 -13.54
C MET A 109 4.47 1.81 -13.17
N LYS A 110 4.46 2.31 -11.93
CA LYS A 110 5.43 3.31 -11.43
C LYS A 110 5.92 2.94 -10.02
N HIS A 111 5.68 3.76 -8.99
CA HIS A 111 6.27 3.57 -7.65
C HIS A 111 5.31 2.95 -6.61
N GLY A 112 4.10 2.56 -7.00
CA GLY A 112 3.21 1.74 -6.18
C GLY A 112 2.24 2.53 -5.29
N PHE A 113 2.20 3.85 -5.41
CA PHE A 113 1.27 4.69 -4.68
C PHE A 113 -0.02 4.97 -5.46
N HIS A 114 -1.01 5.57 -4.79
CA HIS A 114 -2.29 5.92 -5.43
C HIS A 114 -2.10 6.89 -6.60
N GLU A 115 -1.21 7.86 -6.45
CA GLU A 115 -0.89 8.83 -7.50
C GLU A 115 -0.30 8.16 -8.74
N ASP A 116 0.49 7.09 -8.57
CA ASP A 116 1.04 6.32 -9.68
C ASP A 116 -0.04 5.59 -10.47
N GLY A 117 -1.06 5.09 -9.77
CA GLY A 117 -2.23 4.48 -10.37
C GLY A 117 -2.98 5.49 -11.24
N LEU A 118 -3.24 6.69 -10.70
CA LEU A 118 -3.88 7.76 -11.44
C LEU A 118 -3.03 8.21 -12.63
N ALA A 119 -1.75 8.52 -12.41
CA ALA A 119 -0.86 9.03 -13.43
C ALA A 119 -0.66 8.03 -14.58
N SER A 120 -0.55 6.73 -14.29
CA SER A 120 -0.46 5.71 -15.35
C SER A 120 -1.75 5.57 -16.17
N ALA A 121 -2.92 5.79 -15.55
CA ALA A 121 -4.18 5.83 -16.29
C ALA A 121 -4.24 7.06 -17.22
N VAL A 122 -3.77 8.22 -16.75
CA VAL A 122 -3.66 9.43 -17.58
C VAL A 122 -2.75 9.18 -18.79
N ASP A 123 -1.58 8.57 -18.58
CA ASP A 123 -0.65 8.23 -19.67
C ASP A 123 -1.33 7.37 -20.75
N VAL A 124 -2.09 6.34 -20.34
CA VAL A 124 -2.85 5.47 -21.25
C VAL A 124 -3.92 6.24 -22.03
N VAL A 125 -4.74 7.06 -21.35
CA VAL A 125 -5.82 7.82 -22.00
C VAL A 125 -5.26 8.82 -23.02
N MET A 126 -4.15 9.49 -22.70
CA MET A 126 -3.51 10.42 -23.64
C MET A 126 -2.96 9.70 -24.87
N ALA A 127 -2.37 8.52 -24.70
CA ALA A 127 -1.88 7.70 -25.81
C ALA A 127 -3.02 7.18 -26.70
N MET A 128 -4.14 6.74 -26.11
CA MET A 128 -5.34 6.34 -26.86
C MET A 128 -5.86 7.48 -27.74
N ASN A 129 -6.05 8.67 -27.16
CA ASN A 129 -6.54 9.84 -27.90
C ASN A 129 -5.61 10.23 -29.05
N THR A 130 -4.30 10.13 -28.84
CA THR A 130 -3.30 10.43 -29.89
C THR A 130 -3.37 9.42 -31.04
N ALA A 131 -3.55 8.13 -30.73
CA ALA A 131 -3.68 7.08 -31.74
C ALA A 131 -4.99 7.24 -32.57
N GLU A 132 -6.10 7.58 -31.93
CA GLU A 132 -7.37 7.86 -32.64
C GLU A 132 -7.25 9.05 -33.60
N LEU A 133 -6.60 10.13 -33.18
CA LEU A 133 -6.35 11.30 -34.04
C LEU A 133 -5.48 10.95 -35.25
N ALA A 134 -4.46 10.10 -35.07
CA ALA A 134 -3.62 9.65 -36.17
C ALA A 134 -4.41 8.80 -37.18
N MET A 135 -5.27 7.90 -36.71
CA MET A 135 -6.15 7.11 -37.58
C MET A 135 -7.20 7.94 -38.31
N ALA A 136 -7.72 9.01 -37.69
CA ALA A 136 -8.71 9.89 -38.31
C ALA A 136 -8.11 10.86 -39.35
N ALA A 137 -6.78 11.03 -39.34
CA ALA A 137 -6.06 11.89 -40.28
C ALA A 137 -5.55 11.14 -41.54
N GLU A 138 -5.73 9.81 -41.58
CA GLU A 138 -5.46 8.94 -42.74
C GLU A 138 -6.73 8.71 -43.57
#